data_AF-A0A3P7JUX8-F1
#
_entry.id   AF-A0A3P7JUX8-F1
#
_cell.length_a   1.000
_cell.length_b   1.000
_cell.length_c   1.000
_cell.angle_alpha   90.00
_cell.angle_beta   90.00
_cell.angle_gamma   90.00
#
_symmetry.space_group_name_H-M   'P 1'
#
loop_
_entity.id
_entity.type
_entity.pdbx_description
1 polymer ?
#
loop_
_entity_poly.entity_id
_entity_poly.type
_entity_poly.pdbx_seq_one_letter_code
_entity_poly.pdbx_strand_id
1 'polypeptide(L)'
;MGSCESVESKASREAAIISKKIDKDLERKSNGNMEQKLLLLGPGESGKSTCLKQLKIMHANGYSEQEIQEKKFVVYMNIVQSMAALLDAMETLGVPFDNNSMEALRQVVAMATIHGKLVRKVYASGCEFIDWGPELRSAVRELWADGGVRKTFFNDLDRISKKNYKPSIQDILHTRVPTSGVVQFYFTMKGINFE
;
A
#
# COMPACT_ATOMS: atom_id res chain seq x y z
N MET A 1 -57.67 16.21 25.15
CA MET A 1 -56.25 16.13 25.52
C MET A 1 -55.94 14.66 25.79
N GLY A 2 -55.20 13.94 24.94
CA GLY A 2 -55.03 12.49 25.13
C GLY A 2 -54.24 11.74 24.04
N SER A 3 -53.20 12.34 23.45
CA SER A 3 -52.41 11.68 22.40
C SER A 3 -50.89 11.82 22.53
N CYS A 4 -50.37 12.30 23.67
CA CYS A 4 -48.91 12.37 23.89
C CYS A 4 -48.32 11.15 24.64
N GLU A 5 -49.04 10.54 25.59
CA GLU A 5 -48.48 9.42 26.40
C GLU A 5 -48.26 8.12 25.60
N SER A 6 -49.02 7.89 24.52
CA SER A 6 -48.92 6.65 23.74
C SER A 6 -47.68 6.59 22.85
N VAL A 7 -47.11 7.74 22.47
CA VAL A 7 -45.90 7.83 21.64
C VAL A 7 -44.65 7.62 22.50
N GLU A 8 -44.63 8.18 23.71
CA GLU A 8 -43.55 8.03 24.70
C GLU A 8 -43.37 6.58 25.15
N SER A 9 -44.47 5.83 25.33
CA SER A 9 -44.40 4.42 25.74
C SER A 9 -43.87 3.49 24.62
N LYS A 10 -44.18 3.78 23.35
CA LYS A 10 -43.65 3.02 22.21
C LYS A 10 -42.16 3.29 22.02
N ALA A 11 -41.75 4.56 22.06
CA ALA A 11 -40.34 4.95 21.99
C ALA A 11 -39.54 4.35 23.15
N SER A 12 -40.08 4.34 24.37
CA SER A 12 -39.44 3.72 25.54
C SER A 12 -39.29 2.21 25.39
N ARG A 13 -40.27 1.54 24.78
CA ARG A 13 -40.23 0.09 24.54
C ARG A 13 -39.22 -0.29 23.46
N GLU A 14 -39.12 0.51 22.39
CA GLU A 14 -38.08 0.37 21.37
C GLU A 14 -36.69 0.62 21.94
N ALA A 15 -36.51 1.67 22.75
CA ALA A 15 -35.25 1.94 23.44
C ALA A 15 -34.82 0.78 24.35
N ALA A 16 -35.76 0.17 25.09
CA ALA A 16 -35.47 -0.99 25.93
C ALA A 16 -35.06 -2.24 25.12
N ILE A 17 -35.63 -2.44 23.93
CA ILE A 17 -35.22 -3.52 23.02
C ILE A 17 -33.81 -3.28 22.48
N ILE A 18 -33.51 -2.04 22.07
CA ILE A 18 -32.18 -1.63 21.60
C ILE A 18 -31.14 -1.80 22.71
N SER A 19 -31.43 -1.31 23.93
CA SER A 19 -30.54 -1.45 25.09
C SER A 19 -30.22 -2.91 25.38
N LYS A 20 -31.24 -3.78 25.44
CA LYS A 20 -31.03 -5.23 25.65
C LYS A 20 -30.19 -5.89 24.56
N LYS A 21 -30.27 -5.39 23.32
CA LYS A 21 -29.44 -5.88 22.21
C LYS A 21 -27.99 -5.42 22.37
N ILE A 22 -27.78 -4.15 22.73
CA ILE A 22 -26.46 -3.60 23.04
C ILE A 22 -25.81 -4.37 24.21
N ASP A 23 -26.55 -4.61 25.29
CA ASP A 23 -26.06 -5.35 26.46
C ASP A 23 -25.65 -6.78 26.10
N LYS A 24 -26.46 -7.49 25.30
CA LYS A 24 -26.11 -8.82 24.78
C LYS A 24 -24.88 -8.81 23.87
N ASP A 25 -24.72 -7.78 23.04
CA ASP A 25 -23.56 -7.64 22.17
C ASP A 25 -22.29 -7.29 22.97
N LEU A 26 -22.42 -6.51 24.06
CA LEU A 26 -21.34 -6.21 25.00
C LEU A 26 -20.91 -7.46 25.78
N GLU A 27 -21.85 -8.25 26.28
CA GLU A 27 -21.56 -9.52 26.96
C GLU A 27 -20.87 -10.53 26.03
N ARG A 28 -21.29 -10.61 24.77
CA ARG A 28 -20.63 -11.44 23.75
C ARG A 28 -19.20 -10.97 23.46
N LYS A 29 -18.96 -9.66 23.42
CA LYS A 29 -17.61 -9.09 23.29
C LYS A 29 -16.75 -9.31 24.54
N SER A 30 -17.36 -9.28 25.72
CA SER A 30 -16.70 -9.53 27.01
C SER A 30 -16.34 -11.01 27.20
N ASN A 31 -17.16 -11.93 26.69
CA ASN A 31 -16.98 -13.38 26.83
C ASN A 31 -16.27 -14.04 25.63
N GLY A 32 -16.08 -13.30 24.52
CA GLY A 32 -15.35 -13.76 23.36
C GLY A 32 -13.84 -13.65 23.58
N ASN A 33 -13.13 -14.77 23.46
CA ASN A 33 -11.66 -14.94 23.47
C ASN A 33 -10.84 -13.66 23.64
N MET A 34 -10.04 -13.57 24.72
CA MET A 34 -9.07 -12.50 24.95
C MET A 34 -8.34 -12.10 23.64
N GLU A 35 -8.73 -10.97 23.07
CA GLU A 35 -8.05 -10.38 21.93
C GLU A 35 -6.74 -9.78 22.42
N GLN A 36 -5.62 -10.25 21.86
CA GLN A 36 -4.31 -9.71 22.20
C GLN A 36 -3.94 -8.56 21.28
N LYS A 37 -3.59 -7.41 21.85
CA LYS A 37 -3.18 -6.24 21.06
C LYS A 37 -1.67 -6.29 20.80
N LEU A 38 -1.27 -6.33 19.54
CA LEU A 38 0.13 -6.31 19.14
C LEU A 38 0.49 -4.93 18.58
N LEU A 39 1.30 -4.17 19.34
CA LEU A 39 1.79 -2.87 18.91
C LEU A 39 3.24 -2.96 18.42
N LEU A 40 3.49 -2.54 17.18
CA LEU A 40 4.84 -2.44 16.63
C LEU A 40 5.35 -0.99 16.73
N LEU A 41 6.41 -0.79 17.50
CA LEU A 41 7.08 0.50 17.70
C LEU A 41 8.51 0.48 17.15
N GLY A 42 9.03 1.67 16.80
CA GLY A 42 10.38 1.83 16.30
C GLY A 42 10.54 3.06 15.39
N PRO A 43 11.78 3.49 15.11
CA PRO A 43 12.07 4.66 14.27
C PRO A 43 11.58 4.47 12.83
N GLY A 44 11.51 5.55 12.06
CA GLY A 44 11.22 5.48 10.62
C GLY A 44 12.08 4.43 9.93
N GLU A 45 11.51 3.73 8.95
CA GLU A 45 12.25 2.76 8.10
C GLU A 45 12.77 1.50 8.81
N SER A 46 12.46 1.29 10.09
CA SER A 46 12.87 0.10 10.86
C SER A 46 12.19 -1.23 10.47
N GLY A 47 11.48 -1.28 9.33
CA GLY A 47 10.82 -2.51 8.85
C GLY A 47 9.46 -2.86 9.48
N LYS A 48 8.87 -2.00 10.33
CA LYS A 48 7.55 -2.25 10.96
C LYS A 48 6.45 -2.60 9.96
N SER A 49 6.31 -1.78 8.91
CA SER A 49 5.31 -2.03 7.87
C SER A 49 5.58 -3.35 7.16
N THR A 50 6.85 -3.73 6.95
CA THR A 50 7.22 -5.03 6.38
C THR A 50 6.80 -6.18 7.29
N CYS A 51 7.00 -6.05 8.61
CA CYS A 51 6.53 -7.03 9.59
C CYS A 51 5.00 -7.20 9.55
N LEU A 52 4.24 -6.09 9.51
CA LEU A 52 2.78 -6.14 9.36
C LEU A 52 2.34 -6.83 8.06
N LYS A 53 3.00 -6.54 6.93
CA LYS A 53 2.72 -7.22 5.65
C LYS A 53 2.97 -8.73 5.76
N GLN A 54 4.07 -9.14 6.41
CA GLN A 54 4.37 -10.56 6.63
C GLN A 54 3.32 -11.26 7.50
N LEU A 55 2.89 -10.61 8.60
CA LEU A 55 1.81 -11.13 9.44
C LEU A 55 0.51 -11.28 8.64
N LYS A 56 0.18 -10.31 7.77
CA LYS A 56 -0.98 -10.42 6.89
C LYS A 56 -0.86 -11.60 5.92
N ILE A 57 0.30 -11.80 5.30
CA ILE A 57 0.58 -12.91 4.39
C ILE A 57 0.42 -14.26 5.09
N MET A 58 0.96 -14.41 6.30
CA MET A 58 1.00 -15.69 7.00
C MET A 58 -0.29 -16.02 7.77
N HIS A 59 -0.98 -15.00 8.30
CA HIS A 59 -2.03 -15.18 9.31
C HIS A 59 -3.36 -14.45 9.03
N ALA A 60 -3.47 -13.65 7.96
CA ALA A 60 -4.69 -12.90 7.63
C ALA A 60 -5.10 -13.03 6.16
N ASN A 61 -5.11 -14.26 5.64
CA ASN A 61 -5.56 -14.62 4.28
C ASN A 61 -4.79 -13.94 3.13
N GLY A 62 -3.62 -13.35 3.40
CA GLY A 62 -2.80 -12.71 2.38
C GLY A 62 -3.46 -11.49 1.74
N TYR A 63 -3.14 -11.24 0.47
CA TYR A 63 -3.69 -10.13 -0.30
C TYR A 63 -4.71 -10.66 -1.31
N SER A 64 -5.87 -10.01 -1.38
CA SER A 64 -6.87 -10.31 -2.40
C SER A 64 -6.38 -9.91 -3.80
N GLU A 65 -7.02 -10.45 -4.85
CA GLU A 65 -6.67 -10.08 -6.22
C GLU A 65 -6.78 -8.56 -6.45
N GLN A 66 -7.84 -7.95 -5.93
CA GLN A 66 -8.06 -6.52 -6.00
C GLN A 66 -6.93 -5.75 -5.30
N GLU A 67 -6.54 -6.17 -4.08
CA GLU A 67 -5.43 -5.54 -3.37
C GLU A 67 -4.11 -5.68 -4.15
N ILE A 68 -3.84 -6.83 -4.76
CA ILE A 68 -2.65 -7.03 -5.59
C ILE A 68 -2.65 -6.06 -6.77
N GLN A 69 -3.80 -5.86 -7.44
CA GLN A 69 -3.91 -4.88 -8.52
C GLN A 69 -3.70 -3.45 -8.03
N GLU A 70 -4.20 -3.08 -6.85
CA GLU A 70 -3.94 -1.77 -6.25
C GLU A 70 -2.45 -1.57 -5.91
N LYS A 71 -1.75 -2.63 -5.48
CA LYS A 71 -0.31 -2.58 -5.21
C LYS A 71 0.54 -2.42 -6.47
N LYS A 72 0.03 -2.76 -7.65
CA LYS A 72 0.73 -2.59 -8.92
C LYS A 72 1.21 -1.15 -9.11
N PHE A 73 0.31 -0.18 -8.89
CA PHE A 73 0.65 1.24 -8.96
C PHE A 73 1.74 1.65 -7.96
N VAL A 74 1.68 1.10 -6.73
CA VAL A 74 2.66 1.41 -5.68
C VAL A 74 4.05 0.92 -6.04
N VAL A 75 4.18 -0.35 -6.50
CA VAL A 75 5.45 -0.92 -6.95
C VAL A 75 6.09 -0.02 -8.00
N TYR A 76 5.29 0.38 -8.98
CA TYR A 76 5.72 1.23 -10.06
C TYR A 76 6.18 2.62 -9.61
N MET A 77 5.44 3.27 -8.72
CA MET A 77 5.85 4.55 -8.16
C MET A 77 7.15 4.45 -7.36
N ASN A 78 7.36 3.35 -6.63
CA ASN A 78 8.62 3.16 -5.91
C ASN A 78 9.80 2.95 -6.85
N ILE A 79 9.61 2.29 -8.00
CA ILE A 79 10.66 2.18 -9.03
C ILE A 79 11.02 3.56 -9.58
N VAL A 80 10.03 4.34 -10.04
CA VAL A 80 10.28 5.69 -10.59
C VAL A 80 10.97 6.60 -9.57
N GLN A 81 10.56 6.54 -8.30
CA GLN A 81 11.21 7.29 -7.21
C GLN A 81 12.65 6.83 -6.96
N SER A 82 12.90 5.53 -6.99
CA SER A 82 14.24 4.99 -6.81
C SER A 82 15.16 5.38 -7.98
N MET A 83 14.62 5.39 -9.21
CA MET A 83 15.34 5.86 -10.39
C MET A 83 15.70 7.35 -10.29
N ALA A 84 14.74 8.20 -9.90
CA ALA A 84 15.01 9.62 -9.68
C ALA A 84 16.12 9.83 -8.64
N ALA A 85 16.03 9.13 -7.50
CA ALA A 85 17.04 9.22 -6.45
C ALA A 85 18.42 8.74 -6.91
N LEU A 86 18.48 7.68 -7.74
CA LEU A 86 19.74 7.21 -8.32
C LEU A 86 20.34 8.23 -9.29
N LEU A 87 19.53 8.84 -10.16
CA LEU A 87 19.98 9.88 -11.09
C LEU A 87 20.54 11.10 -10.34
N ASP A 88 19.86 11.55 -9.28
CA ASP A 88 20.31 12.65 -8.42
C ASP A 88 21.62 12.29 -7.71
N ALA A 89 21.74 11.06 -7.20
CA ALA A 89 22.93 10.58 -6.51
C ALA A 89 24.15 10.48 -7.46
N MET A 90 23.94 9.97 -8.67
CA MET A 90 25.02 9.87 -9.67
C MET A 90 25.57 11.24 -10.06
N GLU A 91 24.69 12.24 -10.21
CA GLU A 91 25.11 13.64 -10.45
C GLU A 91 25.89 14.21 -9.27
N THR A 92 25.37 14.02 -8.05
CA THR A 92 26.01 14.51 -6.82
C THR A 92 27.40 13.91 -6.62
N LEU A 93 27.56 12.62 -6.97
CA LEU A 93 28.82 11.89 -6.82
C LEU A 93 29.75 12.04 -8.04
N GLY A 94 29.32 12.74 -9.09
CA GLY A 94 30.08 12.90 -10.33
C GLY A 94 30.33 11.58 -11.06
N VAL A 95 29.45 10.59 -10.89
CA VAL A 95 29.54 9.31 -11.59
C VAL A 95 29.08 9.53 -13.03
N PRO A 96 29.98 9.39 -14.02
CA PRO A 96 29.59 9.55 -15.41
C PRO A 96 28.66 8.41 -15.81
N PHE A 97 27.69 8.73 -16.66
CA PHE A 97 26.86 7.73 -17.29
C PHE A 97 27.57 7.15 -18.50
N ASP A 98 27.30 5.89 -18.81
CA ASP A 98 27.88 5.24 -19.99
C ASP A 98 27.27 5.78 -21.31
N ASN A 99 26.12 6.45 -21.28
CA ASN A 99 25.33 6.77 -22.47
C ASN A 99 24.83 8.24 -22.53
N ASN A 100 24.79 8.82 -23.73
CA ASN A 100 24.44 10.23 -23.98
C ASN A 100 22.95 10.59 -23.79
N SER A 101 22.06 9.60 -23.62
CA SER A 101 20.60 9.82 -23.53
C SER A 101 20.11 10.21 -22.12
N MET A 102 21.00 10.53 -21.19
CA MET A 102 20.64 10.72 -19.79
C MET A 102 19.74 11.93 -19.53
N GLU A 103 19.86 12.96 -20.36
CA GLU A 103 18.95 14.10 -20.28
C GLU A 103 17.52 13.72 -20.67
N ALA A 104 17.36 12.91 -21.72
CA ALA A 104 16.06 12.38 -22.12
C ALA A 104 15.48 11.47 -21.03
N LEU A 105 16.31 10.63 -20.42
CA LEU A 105 15.91 9.78 -19.30
C LEU A 105 15.47 10.60 -18.08
N ARG A 106 16.22 11.64 -17.70
CA ARG A 106 15.85 12.57 -16.62
C ARG A 106 14.50 13.20 -16.86
N GLN A 107 14.25 13.68 -18.08
CA GLN A 107 12.98 14.28 -18.46
C GLN A 107 11.83 13.27 -18.34
N VAL A 108 12.00 12.04 -18.83
CA VAL A 108 10.97 11.00 -18.75
C VAL A 108 10.69 10.60 -17.29
N VAL A 109 11.73 10.44 -16.46
CA VAL A 109 11.57 10.10 -15.02
C VAL A 109 10.93 11.26 -14.24
N ALA A 110 11.30 12.50 -14.53
CA ALA A 110 10.68 13.69 -13.94
C ALA A 110 9.19 13.78 -14.32
N MET A 111 8.86 13.59 -15.59
CA MET A 111 7.48 13.56 -16.09
C MET A 111 6.68 12.44 -15.44
N ALA A 112 7.22 11.21 -15.35
CA ALA A 112 6.57 10.09 -14.68
C ALA A 112 6.37 10.33 -13.18
N THR A 113 7.30 11.02 -12.52
CA THR A 113 7.18 11.39 -11.11
C THR A 113 6.04 12.40 -10.91
N ILE A 114 5.94 13.41 -11.77
CA ILE A 114 4.86 14.41 -11.74
C ILE A 114 3.53 13.74 -12.07
N HIS A 115 3.47 13.01 -13.17
CA HIS A 115 2.29 12.28 -13.61
C HIS A 115 1.83 11.33 -12.51
N GLY A 116 2.71 10.50 -11.94
CA GLY A 116 2.40 9.62 -10.82
C GLY A 116 1.85 10.34 -9.59
N LYS A 117 2.36 11.53 -9.24
CA LYS A 117 1.81 12.36 -8.14
C LYS A 117 0.41 12.90 -8.47
N LEU A 118 0.19 13.38 -9.69
CA LEU A 118 -1.11 13.88 -10.16
C LEU A 118 -2.14 12.75 -10.23
N VAL A 119 -1.74 11.65 -10.85
CA VAL A 119 -2.47 10.39 -10.93
C VAL A 119 -2.85 9.92 -9.54
N ARG A 120 -1.94 9.87 -8.56
CA ARG A 120 -2.30 9.51 -7.18
C ARG A 120 -3.37 10.43 -6.57
N LYS A 121 -3.33 11.73 -6.86
CA LYS A 121 -4.37 12.68 -6.41
C LYS A 121 -5.73 12.41 -7.07
N VAL A 122 -5.73 12.03 -8.35
CA VAL A 122 -6.94 11.70 -9.14
C VAL A 122 -7.42 10.26 -8.88
N TYR A 123 -6.55 9.34 -8.47
CA TYR A 123 -6.89 7.94 -8.18
C TYR A 123 -7.65 7.74 -6.89
N ALA A 124 -7.56 8.71 -5.97
CA ALA A 124 -8.48 8.79 -4.83
C ALA A 124 -9.97 8.84 -5.27
N SER A 125 -10.24 9.05 -6.56
CA SER A 125 -11.58 9.07 -7.19
C SER A 125 -11.92 7.85 -8.08
N GLY A 126 -11.11 6.77 -8.10
CA GLY A 126 -11.58 5.45 -8.60
C GLY A 126 -11.38 5.12 -10.08
N CYS A 127 -10.32 5.60 -10.74
CA CYS A 127 -10.01 5.22 -12.14
C CYS A 127 -9.02 4.05 -12.28
N GLU A 128 -9.13 3.33 -13.39
CA GLU A 128 -8.27 2.21 -13.78
C GLU A 128 -6.80 2.59 -13.98
N PHE A 129 -5.92 1.63 -13.68
CA PHE A 129 -4.46 1.66 -13.79
C PHE A 129 -3.91 2.35 -15.06
N ILE A 130 -3.03 3.34 -14.90
CA ILE A 130 -2.33 4.04 -15.98
C ILE A 130 -1.10 3.21 -16.33
N ASP A 131 -1.16 2.59 -17.51
CA ASP A 131 -0.01 1.96 -18.15
C ASP A 131 1.14 2.97 -18.20
N TRP A 132 2.37 2.49 -17.99
CA TRP A 132 3.59 3.28 -18.08
C TRP A 132 3.78 3.98 -19.43
N GLY A 133 2.96 3.64 -20.42
CA GLY A 133 3.18 4.09 -21.78
C GLY A 133 4.46 3.47 -22.35
N PRO A 134 4.65 3.57 -23.68
CA PRO A 134 5.87 3.07 -24.31
C PRO A 134 7.12 3.87 -23.90
N GLU A 135 6.99 5.18 -23.68
CA GLU A 135 8.09 6.10 -23.40
C GLU A 135 8.76 5.81 -22.05
N LEU A 136 7.99 5.73 -20.96
CA LEU A 136 8.54 5.41 -19.64
C LEU A 136 9.14 4.00 -19.61
N ARG A 137 8.50 3.03 -20.28
CA ARG A 137 9.05 1.66 -20.38
C ARG A 137 10.41 1.65 -21.07
N SER A 138 10.55 2.44 -22.14
CA SER A 138 11.83 2.57 -22.85
C SER A 138 12.88 3.23 -21.97
N ALA A 139 12.55 4.34 -21.31
CA ALA A 139 13.46 5.07 -20.43
C ALA A 139 13.91 4.22 -19.24
N VAL A 140 12.97 3.48 -18.60
CA VAL A 140 13.25 2.53 -17.53
C VAL A 140 14.22 1.43 -18.00
N ARG A 141 14.02 0.89 -19.20
CA ARG A 141 14.92 -0.10 -19.79
C ARG A 141 16.30 0.48 -20.10
N GLU A 142 16.37 1.72 -20.57
CA GLU A 142 17.61 2.40 -20.91
C GLU A 142 18.45 2.71 -19.66
N LEU A 143 17.83 3.21 -18.59
CA LEU A 143 18.51 3.37 -17.29
C LEU A 143 19.09 2.03 -16.80
N TRP A 144 18.35 0.94 -17.01
CA TRP A 144 18.75 -0.39 -16.55
C TRP A 144 19.83 -1.05 -17.42
N ALA A 145 20.02 -0.56 -18.63
CA ALA A 145 21.12 -0.98 -19.51
C ALA A 145 22.47 -0.41 -19.04
N ASP A 146 22.47 0.64 -18.22
CA ASP A 146 23.68 1.21 -17.62
C ASP A 146 24.34 0.18 -16.68
N GLY A 147 25.64 -0.04 -16.90
CA GLY A 147 26.40 -1.08 -16.20
C GLY A 147 26.59 -0.82 -14.71
N GLY A 148 26.57 0.45 -14.29
CA GLY A 148 26.63 0.87 -12.89
C GLY A 148 25.30 0.65 -12.17
N VAL A 149 24.19 0.97 -12.83
CA VAL A 149 22.84 0.80 -12.29
C VAL A 149 22.44 -0.67 -12.18
N ARG A 150 22.77 -1.49 -13.19
CA ARG A 150 22.38 -2.91 -13.23
C ARG A 150 22.94 -3.73 -12.07
N LYS A 151 24.11 -3.36 -11.55
CA LYS A 151 24.80 -4.07 -10.45
C LYS A 151 24.13 -3.88 -9.09
N THR A 152 23.23 -2.91 -8.94
CA THR A 152 22.87 -2.41 -7.61
C THR A 152 21.43 -2.65 -7.16
N PHE A 153 20.39 -2.69 -8.03
CA PHE A 153 19.02 -2.56 -7.48
C PHE A 153 17.82 -3.36 -8.06
N PHE A 154 17.79 -3.92 -9.28
CA PHE A 154 16.52 -4.37 -9.91
C PHE A 154 16.64 -5.54 -10.91
N ASN A 155 16.91 -6.76 -10.44
CA ASN A 155 16.99 -7.95 -11.31
C ASN A 155 15.66 -8.31 -12.02
N ASP A 156 14.52 -7.77 -11.60
CA ASP A 156 13.18 -8.18 -12.06
C ASP A 156 12.47 -7.19 -13.01
N LEU A 157 13.18 -6.18 -13.53
CA LEU A 157 12.56 -5.10 -14.31
C LEU A 157 11.90 -5.58 -15.61
N ASP A 158 12.43 -6.63 -16.23
CA ASP A 158 11.85 -7.25 -17.44
C ASP A 158 10.48 -7.87 -17.18
N ARG A 159 10.26 -8.43 -15.98
CA ARG A 159 8.95 -8.95 -15.58
C ARG A 159 8.00 -7.79 -15.26
N ILE A 160 8.50 -6.78 -14.57
CA ILE A 160 7.71 -5.64 -14.08
C ILE A 160 7.25 -4.73 -15.23
N SER A 161 8.04 -4.58 -16.30
CA SER A 161 7.71 -3.73 -17.45
C SER A 161 6.65 -4.29 -18.41
N LYS A 162 6.18 -5.53 -18.22
CA LYS A 162 5.18 -6.16 -19.09
C LYS A 162 3.78 -5.56 -18.89
N LYS A 163 3.01 -5.43 -19.97
CA LYS A 163 1.63 -4.88 -19.93
C LYS A 163 0.72 -5.65 -18.96
N ASN A 164 0.83 -6.97 -18.96
CA ASN A 164 0.09 -7.88 -18.09
C ASN A 164 0.82 -8.18 -16.76
N TYR A 165 1.76 -7.35 -16.34
CA TYR A 165 2.45 -7.50 -15.07
C TYR A 165 1.44 -7.56 -13.91
N LYS A 166 1.63 -8.56 -13.05
CA LYS A 166 0.94 -8.72 -11.78
C LYS A 166 1.99 -8.78 -10.67
N PRO A 167 1.89 -7.94 -9.62
CA PRO A 167 2.81 -7.99 -8.50
C PRO A 167 2.81 -9.36 -7.82
N SER A 168 4.01 -9.85 -7.52
CA SER A 168 4.22 -10.97 -6.61
C SER A 168 4.14 -10.49 -5.16
N ILE A 169 4.03 -11.44 -4.22
CA ILE A 169 4.11 -11.15 -2.79
C ILE A 169 5.44 -10.46 -2.44
N GLN A 170 6.55 -10.85 -3.08
CA GLN A 170 7.85 -10.23 -2.85
C GLN A 170 7.87 -8.76 -3.29
N ASP A 171 7.26 -8.45 -4.45
CA ASP A 171 7.13 -7.06 -4.92
C ASP A 171 6.34 -6.22 -3.91
N ILE A 172 5.24 -6.77 -3.40
CA ILE A 172 4.37 -6.11 -2.42
C ILE A 172 5.13 -5.88 -1.10
N LEU A 173 5.92 -6.84 -0.64
CA LEU A 173 6.75 -6.72 0.56
C LEU A 173 7.75 -5.57 0.44
N HIS A 174 8.41 -5.44 -0.72
CA HIS A 174 9.40 -4.41 -1.00
C HIS A 174 8.81 -3.01 -1.25
N THR A 175 7.48 -2.88 -1.43
CA THR A 175 6.88 -1.54 -1.59
C THR A 175 7.11 -0.65 -0.37
N ARG A 176 7.48 0.61 -0.63
CA ARG A 176 7.63 1.66 0.37
C ARG A 176 6.48 2.65 0.25
N VAL A 177 5.54 2.57 1.19
CA VAL A 177 4.47 3.56 1.35
C VAL A 177 4.63 4.17 2.73
N PRO A 178 4.78 5.51 2.84
CA PRO A 178 4.70 6.17 4.13
C PRO A 178 3.39 5.81 4.80
N THR A 179 3.46 5.26 6.01
CA THR A 179 2.27 4.95 6.79
C THR A 179 1.61 6.26 7.20
N SER A 180 0.37 6.48 6.74
CA SER A 180 -0.45 7.62 7.15
C SER A 180 -1.49 7.13 8.15
N GLY A 181 -1.46 7.63 9.38
CA GLY A 181 -2.36 7.20 10.44
C GLY A 181 -2.02 5.81 11.01
N VAL A 182 -3.02 5.17 11.60
CA VAL A 182 -2.91 3.84 12.22
C VAL A 182 -3.37 2.79 11.21
N VAL A 183 -2.56 1.76 11.01
CA VAL A 183 -2.91 0.58 10.20
C VAL A 183 -3.09 -0.59 11.16
N GLN A 184 -4.28 -1.18 11.17
CA GLN A 184 -4.65 -2.31 12.03
C GLN A 184 -5.36 -3.39 11.20
N PHE A 185 -5.17 -4.66 11.57
CA PHE A 185 -5.91 -5.78 10.99
C PHE A 185 -5.93 -6.96 11.96
N TYR A 186 -7.00 -7.74 11.90
CA TYR A 186 -7.15 -8.92 12.75
C TYR A 186 -6.48 -10.13 12.14
N PHE A 187 -5.83 -10.94 12.96
CA PHE A 187 -5.26 -12.22 12.54
C PHE A 187 -5.31 -13.26 13.66
N THR A 188 -5.28 -14.54 13.28
CA THR A 188 -5.24 -15.65 14.25
C THR A 188 -3.93 -16.40 14.11
N MET A 189 -3.19 -16.53 15.22
CA MET A 189 -1.94 -17.28 15.27
C MET A 189 -2.01 -18.31 16.39
N LYS A 190 -1.86 -19.59 16.05
CA LYS A 190 -1.91 -20.73 16.99
C LYS A 190 -3.18 -20.72 17.89
N GLY A 191 -4.33 -20.35 17.32
CA GLY A 191 -5.61 -20.30 18.02
C GLY A 191 -5.83 -19.07 18.91
N ILE A 192 -4.89 -18.12 18.92
CA ILE A 192 -5.01 -16.84 19.63
C ILE A 192 -5.35 -15.75 18.61
N ASN A 193 -6.34 -14.92 18.92
CA ASN A 193 -6.76 -13.78 18.10
C ASN A 193 -5.96 -12.54 18.47
N PHE A 194 -5.45 -11.85 17.45
CA PHE A 194 -4.70 -10.62 17.58
C PHE A 194 -5.37 -9.46 16.85
N GLU A 195 -5.17 -8.26 17.39
CA GLU A 195 -5.48 -6.94 16.79
C GLU A 195 -4.20 -6.10 16.68
#